data_AF-A0A6B1YL02-F1
#
_entry.id   AF-A0A6B1YL02-F1
#
_cell.length_a   1.000
_cell.length_b   1.000
_cell.length_c   1.000
_cell.angle_alpha   90.00
_cell.angle_beta   90.00
_cell.angle_gamma   90.00
#
_symmetry.space_group_name_H-M   'P 1'
#
loop_
_entity.id
_entity.type
_entity.pdbx_description
1 polymer ?
#
loop_
_entity_poly.entity_id
_entity_poly.type
_entity_poly.pdbx_seq_one_letter_code
_entity_poly.pdbx_strand_id
1 'polypeptide(L)'
;MNKATARIPRLEQTIIDNARQELDAILSFHRKKAEGIGGEQLEQACRDYLARYHALCALLVFGHLPNCGISEQGACELRAIEAEFHGANKASTN
;
A
#
# COMPACT_ATOMS: atom_id res chain seq x y z
N MET A 1 -35.09 -2.37 -2.16
CA MET A 1 -34.13 -3.09 -3.04
C MET A 1 -32.84 -3.27 -2.26
N ASN A 2 -32.57 -4.48 -1.77
CA ASN A 2 -31.31 -4.78 -1.07
C ASN A 2 -30.19 -4.82 -2.10
N LYS A 3 -29.28 -3.83 -2.08
CA LYS A 3 -28.01 -3.92 -2.79
C LYS A 3 -27.26 -5.09 -2.17
N ALA A 4 -27.22 -6.24 -2.84
CA ALA A 4 -26.25 -7.27 -2.53
C ALA A 4 -24.87 -6.62 -2.71
N THR A 5 -24.16 -6.37 -1.61
CA THR A 5 -22.74 -6.03 -1.65
C THR A 5 -22.04 -7.20 -2.33
N ALA A 6 -21.68 -7.03 -3.59
CA ALA A 6 -20.93 -8.03 -4.32
C ALA A 6 -19.64 -8.30 -3.54
N ARG A 7 -19.41 -9.56 -3.18
CA ARG A 7 -18.20 -9.95 -2.45
C ARG A 7 -17.02 -9.80 -3.40
N ILE A 8 -15.99 -9.07 -2.98
CA ILE A 8 -14.73 -8.95 -3.72
C ILE A 8 -14.16 -10.36 -3.97
N PRO A 9 -13.76 -10.71 -5.20
CA PRO A 9 -13.13 -11.99 -5.50
C PRO A 9 -11.90 -12.24 -4.62
N ARG A 10 -11.66 -13.50 -4.25
CA ARG A 10 -10.56 -13.87 -3.34
C ARG A 10 -9.19 -13.37 -3.80
N LEU A 11 -8.93 -13.42 -5.11
CA LEU A 11 -7.68 -12.93 -5.69
C LEU A 11 -7.53 -11.42 -5.49
N GLU A 12 -8.56 -10.64 -5.82
CA GLU A 12 -8.57 -9.19 -5.61
C GLU A 12 -8.39 -8.84 -4.13
N GLN A 13 -9.08 -9.55 -3.24
CA GLN A 13 -8.89 -9.38 -1.80
C GLN A 13 -7.45 -9.66 -1.38
N THR A 14 -6.82 -10.70 -1.92
CA THR A 14 -5.41 -11.01 -1.61
C THR A 14 -4.46 -9.91 -2.11
N ILE A 15 -4.73 -9.32 -3.26
CA ILE A 15 -3.95 -8.19 -3.79
C ILE A 15 -4.11 -6.96 -2.88
N ILE A 16 -5.33 -6.67 -2.43
CA ILE A 16 -5.65 -5.57 -1.51
C ILE A 16 -4.96 -5.79 -0.15
N ASP A 17 -5.04 -7.01 0.39
CA ASP A 17 -4.43 -7.36 1.68
C ASP A 17 -2.90 -7.23 1.61
N ASN A 18 -2.28 -7.68 0.51
CA ASN A 18 -0.85 -7.50 0.28
C ASN A 18 -0.49 -6.01 0.19
N ALA A 19 -1.24 -5.21 -0.57
CA ALA A 19 -1.00 -3.77 -0.68
C ALA A 19 -1.11 -3.08 0.69
N ARG A 20 -2.09 -3.46 1.51
CA ARG A 20 -2.25 -2.95 2.88
C ARG A 20 -1.06 -3.32 3.77
N GLN A 21 -0.59 -4.56 3.69
CA GLN A 21 0.59 -5.02 4.43
C GLN A 21 1.85 -4.25 4.05
N GLU A 22 2.06 -3.99 2.76
CA GLU A 22 3.21 -3.19 2.30
C GLU A 22 3.11 -1.74 2.79
N LEU A 23 1.92 -1.14 2.78
CA LEU A 23 1.69 0.19 3.34
C LEU A 23 1.98 0.23 4.85
N ASP A 24 1.48 -0.73 5.63
CA ASP A 24 1.71 -0.77 7.07
C ASP A 24 3.21 -0.89 7.43
N ALA A 25 3.96 -1.65 6.63
CA ALA A 25 5.41 -1.76 6.78
C ALA A 25 6.11 -0.42 6.51
N ILE A 26 5.69 0.31 5.47
CA ILE A 26 6.20 1.65 5.16
C ILE A 26 5.89 2.63 6.29
N LEU A 27 4.64 2.65 6.79
CA LEU A 27 4.25 3.50 7.92
C LEU A 27 5.05 3.18 9.19
N SER A 28 5.32 1.90 9.44
CA SER A 28 6.19 1.47 10.55
C SER A 28 7.61 1.99 10.39
N PHE A 29 8.17 1.97 9.18
CA PHE A 29 9.48 2.54 8.90
C PHE A 29 9.52 4.04 9.23
N HIS A 30 8.55 4.83 8.76
CA HIS A 30 8.49 6.27 9.06
C HIS A 30 8.42 6.54 10.57
N ARG A 31 7.63 5.75 11.31
CA ARG A 31 7.56 5.85 12.78
C ARG A 31 8.91 5.57 13.45
N LYS A 32 9.56 4.45 13.09
CA LYS A 32 10.89 4.10 13.63
C LYS A 32 11.94 5.15 13.29
N LYS A 33 11.88 5.71 12.08
CA LYS A 33 12.74 6.82 11.67
C LYS A 33 12.54 8.05 12.55
N ALA A 34 11.30 8.41 12.87
CA ALA A 34 10.98 9.49 13.79
C ALA A 34 11.44 9.21 15.23
N GLU A 35 11.46 7.93 15.64
CA GLU A 35 11.99 7.47 16.94
C GLU A 35 13.53 7.44 17.01
N GLY A 36 14.23 7.72 15.90
CA GLY A 36 15.68 7.94 15.90
C GLY A 36 16.55 6.70 15.65
N ILE A 37 16.07 5.72 14.85
CA ILE A 37 16.94 4.61 14.39
C ILE A 37 18.18 5.16 13.63
N GLY A 38 19.35 4.54 13.83
CA GLY A 38 20.63 5.01 13.26
C GLY A 38 21.61 3.88 12.92
N GLY A 39 22.72 4.25 12.29
CA GLY A 39 23.80 3.31 11.93
C GLY A 39 23.35 2.20 10.96
N GLU A 40 23.93 1.01 11.08
CA GLU A 40 23.61 -0.15 10.22
C GLU A 40 22.12 -0.54 10.25
N GLN A 41 21.43 -0.31 11.36
CA GLN A 41 19.99 -0.56 11.49
C GLN A 41 19.17 0.36 10.58
N LEU A 42 19.58 1.61 10.44
CA LEU A 42 18.94 2.55 9.52
C LEU A 42 19.18 2.14 8.06
N GLU A 43 20.38 1.70 7.71
CA GLU A 43 20.68 1.25 6.35
C GLU A 43 19.84 0.04 5.93
N GLN A 44 19.72 -0.96 6.81
CA GLN A 44 18.86 -2.12 6.55
C GLN A 44 17.39 -1.70 6.46
N ALA A 45 16.92 -0.85 7.38
CA ALA A 45 15.56 -0.36 7.38
C ALA A 45 15.23 0.44 6.09
N CYS A 46 16.19 1.20 5.56
CA CYS A 46 16.06 1.89 4.28
C CYS A 46 15.98 0.93 3.09
N ARG A 47 16.79 -0.14 3.07
CA ARG A 47 16.71 -1.18 2.02
C ARG A 47 15.36 -1.89 2.05
N ASP A 48 14.92 -2.26 3.25
CA ASP A 48 13.62 -2.90 3.44
C ASP A 48 12.50 -1.96 2.99
N TYR A 49 12.53 -0.70 3.41
CA TYR A 49 11.59 0.34 2.97
C TYR A 49 11.51 0.43 1.44
N LEU A 50 12.65 0.47 0.73
CA LEU A 50 12.65 0.56 -0.73
C LEU A 50 12.01 -0.67 -1.39
N ALA A 51 12.29 -1.86 -0.87
CA ALA A 51 11.66 -3.08 -1.38
C ALA A 51 10.13 -3.06 -1.18
N ARG A 52 9.67 -2.64 0.01
CA ARG A 52 8.26 -2.49 0.36
C ARG A 52 7.56 -1.43 -0.51
N TYR A 53 8.22 -0.29 -0.72
CA TYR A 53 7.75 0.78 -1.61
C TYR A 53 7.51 0.28 -3.03
N HIS A 54 8.48 -0.42 -3.62
CA HIS A 54 8.34 -0.92 -4.99
C HIS A 54 7.25 -1.99 -5.10
N ALA A 55 7.14 -2.89 -4.11
CA ALA A 55 6.06 -3.87 -4.06
C ALA A 55 4.68 -3.20 -3.99
N LEU A 56 4.52 -2.19 -3.13
CA LEU A 56 3.28 -1.42 -3.04
C LEU A 56 2.95 -0.75 -4.37
N CYS A 57 3.88 -0.02 -4.97
CA CYS A 57 3.66 0.65 -6.26
C CYS A 57 3.23 -0.35 -7.36
N ALA A 58 3.84 -1.53 -7.42
CA ALA A 58 3.47 -2.55 -8.40
C ALA A 58 2.02 -3.05 -8.21
N LEU A 59 1.58 -3.21 -6.96
CA LEU A 59 0.20 -3.62 -6.66
C LEU A 59 -0.81 -2.50 -6.97
N LEU A 60 -0.45 -1.24 -6.69
CA LEU A 60 -1.35 -0.11 -6.91
C LEU A 60 -1.65 0.17 -8.39
N VAL A 61 -0.80 -0.27 -9.32
CA VAL A 61 -1.07 -0.19 -10.78
C VAL A 61 -2.41 -0.84 -11.15
N PHE A 62 -2.79 -1.92 -10.46
CA PHE A 62 -4.07 -2.61 -10.68
C PHE A 62 -5.29 -1.73 -10.37
N GLY A 63 -5.15 -0.69 -9.55
CA GLY A 63 -6.20 0.29 -9.30
C GLY A 63 -6.50 1.21 -10.49
N HIS A 64 -5.60 1.28 -11.48
CA HIS A 64 -5.70 2.22 -12.61
C HIS A 64 -5.67 1.56 -13.98
N LEU A 65 -5.10 0.36 -14.09
CA LEU A 65 -4.91 -0.29 -15.37
C LEU A 65 -6.27 -0.74 -15.96
N PRO A 66 -6.70 -0.19 -17.11
CA PRO A 66 -7.95 -0.59 -17.72
C PRO A 66 -7.88 -2.04 -18.20
N ASN A 67 -8.99 -2.77 -18.10
CA ASN A 67 -9.13 -4.14 -18.59
C ASN A 67 -8.14 -5.16 -17.97
N CYS A 68 -7.65 -4.92 -16.75
CA CYS A 68 -6.70 -5.81 -16.06
C CYS A 68 -7.36 -6.99 -15.33
N GLY A 69 -8.69 -7.12 -15.39
CA GLY A 69 -9.44 -8.20 -14.75
C GLY A 69 -9.80 -7.95 -13.28
N ILE A 70 -9.43 -6.80 -12.71
CA ILE A 70 -9.85 -6.35 -11.39
C ILE A 70 -11.23 -5.69 -11.48
N SER A 71 -12.12 -6.01 -10.53
CA SER A 71 -13.42 -5.36 -10.41
C SER A 71 -13.30 -3.87 -10.06
N GLU A 72 -14.31 -3.07 -10.40
CA GLU A 72 -14.32 -1.65 -10.03
C GLU A 72 -14.22 -1.44 -8.51
N GLN A 73 -14.81 -2.34 -7.72
CA GLN A 73 -14.71 -2.29 -6.27
C GLN A 73 -13.26 -2.54 -5.81
N GLY A 74 -12.60 -3.59 -6.32
CA GLY A 74 -11.20 -3.86 -6.00
C GLY A 74 -10.26 -2.75 -6.44
N ALA A 75 -10.50 -2.15 -7.61
CA ALA A 75 -9.74 -1.01 -8.09
C ALA A 75 -9.94 0.23 -7.21
N CYS A 76 -11.16 0.47 -6.73
CA CYS A 76 -11.47 1.55 -5.79
C CYS A 76 -10.71 1.40 -4.46
N GLU A 77 -10.69 0.20 -3.88
CA GLU A 77 -9.93 -0.08 -2.65
C GLU A 77 -8.43 0.15 -2.82
N LEU A 78 -7.85 -0.26 -3.96
CA LEU A 78 -6.43 -0.01 -4.25
C LEU A 78 -6.13 1.49 -4.38
N ARG A 79 -6.99 2.26 -5.04
CA ARG A 79 -6.84 3.72 -5.13
C ARG A 79 -7.00 4.41 -3.76
N ALA A 80 -7.81 3.85 -2.85
CA ALA A 80 -7.90 4.35 -1.48
C ALA A 80 -6.58 4.13 -0.72
N ILE A 81 -5.98 2.94 -0.84
CA ILE A 81 -4.64 2.65 -0.28
C ILE A 81 -3.58 3.62 -0.84
N GLU A 82 -3.62 3.88 -2.14
CA GLU A 82 -2.71 4.86 -2.77
C GLU A 82 -2.88 6.28 -2.21
N ALA A 83 -4.13 6.72 -1.97
CA ALA A 83 -4.40 8.02 -1.39
C ALA A 83 -3.83 8.13 0.04
N GLU A 84 -3.98 7.07 0.85
CA GLU A 84 -3.39 6.99 2.20
C GLU A 84 -1.86 7.04 2.13
N PHE A 85 -1.25 6.28 1.21
CA PHE A 85 0.19 6.27 0.98
C PHE A 85 0.74 7.65 0.62
N HIS A 86 0.09 8.36 -0.31
CA HIS A 86 0.46 9.73 -0.67
C HIS A 86 0.32 10.72 0.50
N GLY A 87 -0.70 10.53 1.35
CA GLY A 87 -0.87 11.33 2.57
C GLY A 87 0.29 11.13 3.56
N ALA A 88 0.69 9.89 3.79
CA ALA A 88 1.79 9.55 4.69
C ALA A 88 3.14 10.09 4.22
N ASN A 89 3.45 9.99 2.92
CA ASN A 89 4.70 10.52 2.37
C ASN A 89 4.80 12.04 2.53
N LYS A 90 3.72 12.78 2.25
CA LYS A 90 3.68 14.24 2.45
C LYS A 90 3.93 14.63 3.91
N ALA A 91 3.38 13.85 4.86
CA ALA A 91 3.59 14.08 6.28
C ALA A 91 5.01 13.75 6.75
N SER A 92 5.70 12.79 6.11
CA SER A 92 7.08 12.44 6.44
C SER A 92 8.14 13.37 5.83
N THR A 93 7.80 14.15 4.80
CA THR A 93 8.71 15.10 4.15
C THR A 93 8.65 16.51 4.73
N ASN A 94 7.61 16.82 5.51
CA ASN A 94 7.44 18.09 6.23
C ASN A 94 7.90 17.95 7.68
#